data_AF-A0A5Q4H215-F1
#
_entry.id   AF-A0A5Q4H215-F1
#
_cell.length_a   1.000
_cell.length_b   1.000
_cell.length_c   1.000
_cell.angle_alpha   90.00
_cell.angle_beta   90.00
_cell.angle_gamma   90.00
#
_symmetry.space_group_name_H-M   'P 1'
#
loop_
_entity.id
_entity.type
_entity.pdbx_description
1 polymer ?
#
loop_
_entity_poly.entity_id
_entity_poly.type
_entity_poly.pdbx_seq_one_letter_code
_entity_poly.pdbx_strand_id
1 'polypeptide(L)'
;MSDSLWKIQGGQIYDPIHGVDGQVGDIWIEGGKIVPPPADPQVRASRVLDATGLVVMPGGIDMHCHIAGPKVNAARKMRPEEKRHGQVMARTEITHSGTLGSVPSTFATGYKYLGLGYTSAFDAAVPPLSARHAHEEFEDTPCIDKGFYVLMGNNHYVMQAIRDGDPKRLRSFVAWLLGAAKGYAVKLVNPG
;
A
#
# COMPACT_ATOMS: atom_id res chain seq x y z
N MET A 1 -19.09 -9.25 13.78
CA MET A 1 -19.43 -7.95 13.15
C MET A 1 -20.72 -8.21 12.39
N SER A 2 -21.80 -7.45 12.60
CA SER A 2 -23.02 -7.68 11.81
C SER A 2 -22.72 -7.34 10.36
N ASP A 3 -23.21 -8.14 9.43
CA ASP A 3 -23.10 -7.90 7.98
C ASP A 3 -23.94 -6.66 7.62
N SER A 4 -23.38 -5.48 7.88
CA SER A 4 -24.04 -4.22 7.58
C SER A 4 -23.92 -3.97 6.08
N LEU A 5 -25.04 -4.00 5.37
CA LEU A 5 -25.10 -3.65 3.96
C LEU A 5 -24.95 -2.14 3.78
N TRP A 6 -23.98 -1.72 2.97
CA TRP A 6 -23.70 -0.34 2.63
C TRP A 6 -23.96 -0.10 1.14
N LYS A 7 -24.28 1.15 0.79
CA LYS A 7 -24.48 1.58 -0.58
C LYS A 7 -23.77 2.90 -0.85
N ILE A 8 -22.94 2.94 -1.88
CA ILE A 8 -22.47 4.18 -2.51
C ILE A 8 -23.45 4.48 -3.64
N GLN A 9 -24.15 5.61 -3.57
CA GLN A 9 -25.30 5.89 -4.43
C GLN A 9 -24.96 6.93 -5.51
N GLY A 10 -25.37 6.64 -6.76
CA GLY A 10 -25.45 7.63 -7.84
C GLY A 10 -24.11 8.20 -8.32
N GLY A 11 -23.00 7.51 -8.05
CA GLY A 11 -21.67 7.96 -8.43
C GLY A 11 -21.36 7.68 -9.90
N GLN A 12 -20.49 8.49 -10.49
CA GLN A 12 -19.94 8.25 -11.83
C GLN A 12 -18.80 7.22 -11.72
N ILE A 13 -19.08 5.97 -12.06
CA ILE A 13 -18.18 4.82 -11.83
C ILE A 13 -17.19 4.69 -12.98
N TYR A 14 -15.92 4.51 -12.64
CA TYR A 14 -14.84 4.13 -13.55
C TYR A 14 -14.20 2.83 -13.10
N ASP A 15 -14.38 1.78 -13.89
CA ASP A 15 -13.83 0.44 -13.67
C ASP A 15 -13.29 -0.13 -14.99
N PRO A 16 -12.00 0.13 -15.31
CA PRO A 16 -11.41 -0.30 -16.57
C PRO A 16 -11.38 -1.81 -16.79
N ILE A 17 -11.25 -2.61 -15.73
CA ILE A 17 -11.15 -4.08 -15.87
C ILE A 17 -12.49 -4.70 -16.27
N HIS A 18 -13.60 -4.03 -15.94
CA HIS A 18 -14.94 -4.41 -16.33
C HIS A 18 -15.51 -3.53 -17.46
N GLY A 19 -14.72 -2.61 -18.03
CA GLY A 19 -15.12 -1.74 -19.15
C GLY A 19 -16.15 -0.67 -18.78
N VAL A 20 -16.25 -0.28 -17.51
CA VAL A 20 -17.15 0.79 -17.05
C VAL A 20 -16.43 2.13 -17.18
N ASP A 21 -16.94 3.00 -18.05
CA ASP A 21 -16.36 4.32 -18.33
C ASP A 21 -17.38 5.43 -18.05
N GLY A 22 -17.36 5.93 -16.82
CA GLY A 22 -18.17 7.07 -16.40
C GLY A 22 -19.68 6.81 -16.31
N GLN A 23 -20.09 5.56 -16.10
CA GLN A 23 -21.51 5.20 -15.96
C GLN A 23 -22.01 5.59 -14.55
N VAL A 24 -23.18 6.22 -14.49
CA VAL A 24 -23.80 6.55 -13.20
C VAL A 24 -24.47 5.31 -12.62
N GLY A 25 -24.12 4.96 -11.38
CA GLY A 25 -24.67 3.77 -10.73
C GLY A 25 -24.40 3.70 -9.23
N ASP A 26 -24.84 2.58 -8.65
CA ASP A 26 -24.68 2.28 -7.21
C ASP A 26 -23.65 1.17 -7.02
N ILE A 27 -22.85 1.25 -5.96
CA ILE A 27 -21.97 0.17 -5.48
C ILE A 27 -22.46 -0.33 -4.14
N TRP A 28 -22.63 -1.65 -4.01
CA TRP A 28 -23.08 -2.30 -2.77
C TRP A 28 -21.91 -3.00 -2.08
N ILE A 29 -21.85 -2.86 -0.76
CA ILE A 29 -20.74 -3.38 0.05
C ILE A 29 -21.32 -4.12 1.26
N GLU A 30 -20.86 -5.33 1.50
CA GLU A 30 -21.24 -6.13 2.67
C GLU A 30 -20.00 -6.87 3.19
N GLY A 31 -19.80 -6.88 4.51
CA GLY A 31 -18.67 -7.58 5.13
C GLY A 31 -17.28 -7.13 4.61
N GLY A 32 -17.15 -5.87 4.18
CA GLY A 32 -15.92 -5.34 3.60
C GLY A 32 -15.64 -5.77 2.16
N LYS A 33 -16.61 -6.35 1.45
CA LYS A 33 -16.51 -6.77 0.06
C LYS A 33 -17.57 -6.09 -0.80
N ILE A 34 -17.23 -5.83 -2.06
CA ILE A 34 -18.21 -5.40 -3.06
C ILE A 34 -19.10 -6.60 -3.39
N VAL A 35 -20.42 -6.38 -3.37
CA VAL A 35 -21.44 -7.41 -3.63
C VAL A 35 -22.40 -6.95 -4.73
N PRO A 36 -23.13 -7.87 -5.40
CA PRO A 36 -24.24 -7.50 -6.27
C PRO A 36 -25.32 -6.70 -5.51
N PRO A 37 -26.14 -5.91 -6.22
CA PRO A 37 -27.33 -5.31 -5.61
C PRO A 37 -28.24 -6.40 -5.01
N PRO A 38 -28.93 -6.13 -3.89
CA PRO A 38 -29.89 -7.06 -3.31
C PRO A 38 -30.97 -7.45 -4.31
N ALA A 39 -31.29 -8.75 -4.38
CA ALA A 39 -32.34 -9.27 -5.26
C ALA A 39 -33.75 -8.84 -4.80
N ASP A 40 -33.96 -8.74 -3.48
CA ASP A 40 -35.21 -8.26 -2.91
C ASP A 40 -35.22 -6.72 -2.87
N PRO A 41 -36.13 -6.06 -3.61
CA PRO A 41 -36.23 -4.60 -3.65
C PRO A 41 -36.70 -3.98 -2.33
N GLN A 42 -37.09 -4.77 -1.32
CA GLN A 42 -37.39 -4.27 0.03
C GLN A 42 -36.16 -4.16 0.91
N VAL A 43 -35.05 -4.80 0.55
CA VAL A 43 -33.79 -4.67 1.27
C VAL A 43 -33.31 -3.23 1.19
N ARG A 44 -32.90 -2.68 2.34
CA ARG A 44 -32.35 -1.33 2.46
C ARG A 44 -30.94 -1.41 3.00
N ALA A 45 -30.06 -0.59 2.46
CA ALA A 45 -28.73 -0.42 3.02
C ALA A 45 -28.83 0.19 4.42
N SER A 46 -28.09 -0.37 5.37
CA SER A 46 -27.91 0.19 6.72
C SER A 46 -27.17 1.54 6.71
N ARG A 47 -26.38 1.80 5.67
CA ARG A 47 -25.70 3.07 5.44
C ARG A 47 -25.69 3.39 3.96
N VAL A 48 -26.00 4.65 3.64
CA VAL A 48 -25.95 5.19 2.28
C VAL A 48 -24.93 6.34 2.25
N LEU A 49 -24.01 6.29 1.30
CA LEU A 49 -23.11 7.38 0.94
C LEU A 49 -23.59 7.96 -0.39
N ASP A 50 -24.08 9.18 -0.38
CA ASP A 50 -24.47 9.87 -1.62
C ASP A 50 -23.21 10.35 -2.36
N ALA A 51 -23.01 9.83 -3.56
CA ALA A 51 -21.90 10.17 -4.46
C ALA A 51 -22.41 10.86 -5.75
N THR A 52 -23.63 11.40 -5.74
CA THR A 52 -24.22 12.09 -6.90
C THR A 52 -23.31 13.24 -7.36
N GLY A 53 -22.94 13.22 -8.64
CA GLY A 53 -22.03 14.21 -9.24
C GLY A 53 -20.55 14.03 -8.88
N LEU A 54 -20.20 12.96 -8.15
CA LEU A 54 -18.83 12.61 -7.80
C LEU A 54 -18.36 11.41 -8.63
N VAL A 55 -17.05 11.35 -8.83
CA VAL A 55 -16.36 10.22 -9.45
C VAL A 55 -16.14 9.12 -8.41
N VAL A 56 -16.42 7.87 -8.80
CA VAL A 56 -16.17 6.66 -8.00
C VAL A 56 -15.18 5.78 -8.74
N MET A 57 -14.08 5.43 -8.08
CA MET A 57 -12.99 4.59 -8.60
C MET A 57 -12.60 3.54 -7.56
N PRO A 58 -12.00 2.42 -7.97
CA PRO A 58 -11.29 1.54 -7.05
C PRO A 58 -10.22 2.30 -6.26
N GLY A 59 -9.92 1.83 -5.05
CA GLY A 59 -8.82 2.39 -4.26
C GLY A 59 -7.50 2.32 -5.02
N GLY A 60 -6.72 3.41 -4.98
CA GLY A 60 -5.45 3.49 -5.68
C GLY A 60 -4.43 2.46 -5.17
N ILE A 61 -3.64 1.91 -6.09
CA ILE A 61 -2.55 0.96 -5.81
C ILE A 61 -1.23 1.60 -6.27
N ASP A 62 -0.37 1.94 -5.30
CA ASP A 62 0.99 2.40 -5.58
C ASP A 62 1.95 1.20 -5.58
N MET A 63 2.30 0.74 -6.77
CA MET A 63 3.17 -0.43 -6.93
C MET A 63 4.66 -0.12 -6.73
N HIS A 64 5.06 1.14 -6.60
CA HIS A 64 6.47 1.52 -6.49
C HIS A 64 6.66 2.82 -5.72
N CYS A 65 6.88 2.69 -4.42
CA CYS A 65 7.21 3.82 -3.55
C CYS A 65 8.43 3.53 -2.67
N HIS A 66 8.84 4.53 -1.90
CA HIS A 66 9.86 4.41 -0.86
C HIS A 66 9.34 5.01 0.43
N ILE A 67 8.69 4.16 1.24
CA ILE A 67 7.93 4.56 2.42
C ILE A 67 8.44 3.90 3.69
N ALA A 68 9.20 2.81 3.58
CA ALA A 68 9.68 2.04 4.72
C ALA A 68 11.14 1.59 4.63
N GLY A 69 11.74 1.39 5.81
CA GLY A 69 13.04 0.75 5.99
C GLY A 69 14.22 1.72 6.07
N PRO A 70 15.45 1.19 6.18
CA PRO A 70 16.61 1.97 6.62
C PRO A 70 16.96 3.13 5.69
N LYS A 71 16.79 2.97 4.37
CA LYS A 71 17.05 4.05 3.40
C LYS A 71 16.11 5.25 3.60
N VAL A 72 14.83 4.97 3.85
CA VAL A 72 13.81 6.02 4.02
C VAL A 72 14.03 6.72 5.34
N ASN A 73 14.27 5.95 6.41
CA ASN A 73 14.55 6.52 7.72
C ASN A 73 15.86 7.33 7.77
N ALA A 74 16.90 6.89 7.06
CA ALA A 74 18.12 7.67 6.89
C ALA A 74 17.81 9.02 6.21
N ALA A 75 17.00 9.03 5.15
CA ALA A 75 16.58 10.27 4.50
C ALA A 75 15.77 11.19 5.43
N ARG A 76 14.89 10.63 6.27
CA ARG A 76 14.17 11.41 7.33
C ARG A 76 15.15 12.07 8.30
N LYS A 77 16.17 11.32 8.76
CA LYS A 77 17.18 11.79 9.72
C LYS A 77 18.16 12.81 9.15
N MET A 78 18.53 12.67 7.88
CA MET A 78 19.48 13.56 7.20
C MET A 78 18.88 14.90 6.78
N ARG A 79 17.58 15.11 6.99
CA ARG A 79 16.87 16.33 6.53
C ARG A 79 16.17 17.10 7.65
N PRO A 80 16.82 17.36 8.80
CA PRO A 80 16.21 18.08 9.91
C PRO A 80 15.83 19.52 9.54
N GLU A 81 16.52 20.15 8.59
CA GLU A 81 16.21 21.49 8.07
C GLU A 81 14.83 21.55 7.40
N GLU A 82 14.46 20.53 6.63
CA GLU A 82 13.11 20.41 6.07
C GLU A 82 12.08 20.23 7.19
N LYS A 83 12.41 19.44 8.22
CA LYS A 83 11.46 19.15 9.31
C LYS A 83 11.27 20.30 10.28
N ARG A 84 12.30 21.11 10.49
CA ARG A 84 12.28 22.28 11.40
C ARG A 84 11.28 23.34 10.97
N HIS A 85 11.17 23.56 9.66
CA HIS A 85 10.32 24.61 9.08
C HIS A 85 9.11 24.05 8.32
N GLY A 86 9.00 22.72 8.21
CA GLY A 86 7.93 22.03 7.51
C GLY A 86 6.61 22.04 8.28
N GLN A 87 5.52 21.86 7.54
CA GLN A 87 4.22 21.61 8.14
C GLN A 87 4.25 20.31 8.95
N VAL A 88 3.56 20.34 10.09
CA VAL A 88 3.38 19.18 10.95
C VAL A 88 1.93 18.72 10.90
N MET A 89 1.74 17.42 11.01
CA MET A 89 0.44 16.85 11.27
C MET A 89 0.24 16.79 12.78
N ALA A 90 -0.70 17.60 13.28
CA ALA A 90 -1.07 17.58 14.68
C ALA A 90 -1.79 16.26 15.03
N ARG A 91 -1.59 15.80 16.26
CA ARG A 91 -2.35 14.68 16.82
C ARG A 91 -3.83 15.06 16.92
N THR A 92 -4.72 14.12 16.63
CA THR A 92 -6.16 14.26 16.87
C THR A 92 -6.64 13.19 17.86
N GLU A 93 -7.95 13.12 18.11
CA GLU A 93 -8.54 12.04 18.92
C GLU A 93 -8.32 10.65 18.30
N ILE A 94 -8.23 10.57 16.96
CA ILE A 94 -8.17 9.31 16.21
C ILE A 94 -6.89 9.13 15.39
N THR A 95 -6.00 10.13 15.33
CA THR A 95 -4.73 10.07 14.58
C THR A 95 -3.52 10.46 15.42
N HIS A 96 -2.37 9.84 15.12
CA HIS A 96 -1.07 10.24 15.66
C HIS A 96 -0.56 11.51 14.96
N SER A 97 0.36 12.21 15.62
CA SER A 97 1.10 13.30 15.00
C SER A 97 2.16 12.78 14.02
N GLY A 98 2.66 13.66 13.16
CA GLY A 98 3.73 13.32 12.23
C GLY A 98 4.34 14.53 11.55
N THR A 99 5.47 14.33 10.87
CA THR A 99 6.11 15.34 10.02
C THR A 99 5.78 15.10 8.56
N LEU A 100 5.57 16.20 7.82
CA LEU A 100 5.36 16.18 6.38
C LEU A 100 6.68 16.51 5.64
N GLY A 101 6.57 16.95 4.39
CA GLY A 101 7.68 17.19 3.49
C GLY A 101 7.91 16.03 2.53
N SER A 102 9.06 16.03 1.87
CA SER A 102 9.36 15.05 0.82
C SER A 102 9.59 13.63 1.33
N VAL A 103 9.96 13.45 2.59
CA VAL A 103 10.02 12.13 3.25
C VAL A 103 9.24 12.20 4.56
N PRO A 104 7.90 12.02 4.52
CA PRO A 104 7.06 12.13 5.72
C PRO A 104 7.37 11.03 6.75
N SER A 105 7.00 11.27 8.00
CA SER A 105 6.99 10.23 9.04
C SER A 105 5.98 9.11 8.73
N THR A 106 6.13 7.94 9.34
CA THR A 106 5.32 6.74 9.09
C THR A 106 3.81 6.98 9.19
N PHE A 107 3.31 7.51 10.32
CA PHE A 107 1.88 7.79 10.49
C PHE A 107 1.35 8.75 9.42
N ALA A 108 2.06 9.87 9.21
CA ALA A 108 1.70 10.85 8.20
C ALA A 108 1.68 10.27 6.78
N THR A 109 2.54 9.28 6.49
CA THR A 109 2.57 8.60 5.19
C THR A 109 1.25 7.88 4.92
N GLY A 110 0.78 7.06 5.87
CA GLY A 110 -0.48 6.33 5.73
C GLY A 110 -1.68 7.25 5.52
N TYR A 111 -1.77 8.32 6.34
CA TYR A 111 -2.86 9.29 6.23
C TYR A 111 -2.84 10.07 4.90
N LYS A 112 -1.65 10.36 4.36
CA LYS A 112 -1.52 11.07 3.08
C LYS A 112 -1.88 10.19 1.89
N TYR A 113 -1.55 8.90 1.89
CA TYR A 113 -2.06 7.98 0.87
C TYR A 113 -3.58 7.90 0.91
N LEU A 114 -4.18 7.74 2.10
CA LEU A 114 -5.63 7.68 2.23
C LEU A 114 -6.31 8.97 1.73
N GLY A 115 -5.73 10.14 2.03
CA GLY A 115 -6.22 11.43 1.55
C GLY A 115 -6.19 11.59 0.02
N LEU A 116 -5.40 10.79 -0.69
CA LEU A 116 -5.35 10.73 -2.15
C LEU A 116 -6.26 9.63 -2.73
N GLY A 117 -6.96 8.86 -1.88
CA GLY A 117 -7.78 7.72 -2.30
C GLY A 117 -6.98 6.43 -2.56
N TYR A 118 -5.71 6.36 -2.12
CA TYR A 118 -4.91 5.14 -2.21
C TYR A 118 -5.14 4.23 -1.01
N THR A 119 -5.23 2.94 -1.29
CA THR A 119 -5.52 1.90 -0.29
C THR A 119 -4.44 0.83 -0.21
N SER A 120 -3.52 0.78 -1.19
CA SER A 120 -2.38 -0.13 -1.18
C SER A 120 -1.10 0.55 -1.64
N ALA A 121 0.02 0.25 -0.98
CA ALA A 121 1.34 0.75 -1.38
C ALA A 121 2.46 -0.28 -1.17
N PHE A 122 3.39 -0.39 -2.11
CA PHE A 122 4.51 -1.33 -2.05
C PHE A 122 5.86 -0.62 -2.02
N ASP A 123 6.64 -0.82 -0.94
CA ASP A 123 8.02 -0.31 -0.90
C ASP A 123 8.90 -1.09 -1.87
N ALA A 124 9.50 -0.37 -2.79
CA ALA A 124 10.10 -0.97 -3.96
C ALA A 124 11.51 -1.54 -3.74
N ALA A 125 12.15 -1.32 -2.58
CA ALA A 125 13.55 -1.68 -2.40
C ALA A 125 13.94 -1.91 -0.93
N VAL A 126 13.64 -3.10 -0.40
CA VAL A 126 14.03 -3.47 0.96
C VAL A 126 15.20 -4.47 0.93
N PRO A 127 16.34 -4.15 1.57
CA PRO A 127 17.42 -5.13 1.76
C PRO A 127 16.96 -6.27 2.68
N PRO A 128 17.26 -7.54 2.36
CA PRO A 128 16.76 -8.67 3.14
C PRO A 128 17.17 -8.64 4.62
N LEU A 129 18.40 -8.18 4.93
CA LEU A 129 18.90 -8.11 6.31
C LEU A 129 18.15 -7.09 7.18
N SER A 130 17.59 -6.06 6.56
CA SER A 130 16.86 -4.98 7.23
C SER A 130 15.34 -5.07 7.04
N ALA A 131 14.84 -6.23 6.62
CA ALA A 131 13.40 -6.49 6.48
C ALA A 131 12.62 -6.19 7.77
N ARG A 132 13.19 -6.51 8.94
CA ARG A 132 12.59 -6.21 10.26
C ARG A 132 12.28 -4.71 10.43
N HIS A 133 13.22 -3.84 10.08
CA HIS A 133 13.02 -2.38 10.17
C HIS A 133 11.90 -1.91 9.23
N ALA A 134 11.78 -2.50 8.03
CA ALA A 134 10.66 -2.17 7.13
C ALA A 134 9.31 -2.60 7.73
N HIS A 135 9.22 -3.79 8.32
CA HIS A 135 8.01 -4.26 9.00
C HIS A 135 7.64 -3.40 10.21
N GLU A 136 8.62 -2.99 11.02
CA GLU A 136 8.41 -2.08 12.15
C GLU A 136 7.87 -0.72 11.69
N GLU A 137 8.41 -0.14 10.62
CA GLU A 137 7.86 1.11 10.07
C GLU A 137 6.47 0.92 9.43
N PHE A 138 6.19 -0.26 8.90
CA PHE A 138 4.87 -0.60 8.36
C PHE A 138 3.81 -0.70 9.46
N GLU A 139 4.14 -1.23 10.64
CA GLU A 139 3.22 -1.22 11.78
C GLU A 139 2.75 0.21 12.11
N ASP A 140 3.66 1.19 12.03
CA ASP A 140 3.38 2.61 12.24
C ASP A 140 2.85 3.35 10.98
N THR A 141 2.52 2.64 9.90
CA THR A 141 1.96 3.22 8.66
C THR A 141 0.50 2.77 8.51
N PRO A 142 -0.48 3.50 9.06
CA PRO A 142 -1.86 3.03 9.16
C PRO A 142 -2.62 3.11 7.83
N CYS A 143 -3.86 2.60 7.84
CA CYS A 143 -4.90 2.73 6.82
C CYS A 143 -4.71 1.99 5.50
N ILE A 144 -3.47 1.77 5.05
CA ILE A 144 -3.19 1.12 3.76
C ILE A 144 -2.69 -0.30 3.92
N ASP A 145 -3.08 -1.15 2.97
CA ASP A 145 -2.42 -2.42 2.73
C ASP A 145 -1.01 -2.16 2.20
N LYS A 146 -0.06 -2.99 2.62
CA LYS A 146 1.35 -2.73 2.41
C LYS A 146 2.18 -3.98 2.24
N GLY A 147 3.20 -3.86 1.42
CA GLY A 147 4.19 -4.91 1.17
C GLY A 147 5.49 -4.30 0.69
N PHE A 148 6.51 -5.14 0.49
CA PHE A 148 7.76 -4.66 -0.09
C PHE A 148 8.43 -5.69 -1.00
N TYR A 149 9.33 -5.19 -1.83
CA TYR A 149 10.14 -6.02 -2.72
C TYR A 149 11.56 -6.19 -2.17
N VAL A 150 12.05 -7.43 -2.20
CA VAL A 150 13.34 -7.83 -1.64
C VAL A 150 14.43 -7.63 -2.67
N LEU A 151 15.46 -6.85 -2.33
CA LEU A 151 16.61 -6.64 -3.20
C LEU A 151 17.44 -7.92 -3.34
N MET A 152 17.59 -8.38 -4.58
CA MET A 152 18.37 -9.59 -4.92
C MET A 152 19.38 -9.39 -6.06
N GLY A 153 19.33 -8.25 -6.78
CA GLY A 153 20.17 -8.00 -7.96
C GLY A 153 21.67 -8.02 -7.74
N ASN A 154 22.11 -7.79 -6.50
CA ASN A 154 23.53 -7.81 -6.10
C ASN A 154 23.76 -8.78 -4.92
N ASN A 155 22.88 -9.77 -4.76
CA ASN A 155 23.02 -10.76 -3.69
C ASN A 155 24.06 -11.82 -4.06
N HIS A 156 25.09 -11.99 -3.22
CA HIS A 156 26.22 -12.88 -3.51
C HIS A 156 25.79 -14.33 -3.78
N TYR A 157 24.82 -14.86 -3.02
CA TYR A 157 24.37 -16.24 -3.20
C TYR A 157 23.61 -16.41 -4.52
N VAL A 158 22.79 -15.43 -4.89
CA VAL A 158 22.11 -15.39 -6.19
C VAL A 158 23.13 -15.36 -7.32
N MET A 159 24.12 -14.46 -7.26
CA MET A 159 25.15 -14.33 -8.29
C MET A 159 26.01 -15.59 -8.43
N GLN A 160 26.38 -16.23 -7.30
CA GLN A 160 27.10 -17.51 -7.31
C GLN A 160 26.27 -18.62 -7.96
N ALA A 161 24.99 -18.77 -7.60
CA ALA A 161 24.13 -19.79 -8.19
C ALA A 161 23.95 -19.60 -9.72
N ILE A 162 23.87 -18.34 -10.17
CA ILE A 162 23.82 -18.01 -11.61
C ILE A 162 25.14 -18.37 -12.30
N ARG A 163 26.29 -17.94 -11.73
CA ARG A 163 27.63 -18.23 -12.27
C ARG A 163 27.88 -19.74 -12.37
N ASP A 164 27.47 -20.49 -11.36
CA ASP A 164 27.67 -21.94 -11.28
C ASP A 164 26.66 -22.71 -12.17
N GLY A 165 25.70 -22.02 -12.83
CA GLY A 165 24.71 -22.63 -13.70
C GLY A 165 23.67 -23.49 -12.95
N ASP A 166 23.37 -23.17 -11.69
CA ASP A 166 22.50 -23.97 -10.80
C ASP A 166 21.13 -23.30 -10.57
N PRO A 167 20.15 -23.51 -11.48
CA PRO A 167 18.83 -22.91 -11.37
C PRO A 167 18.01 -23.48 -10.20
N LYS A 168 18.32 -24.70 -9.73
CA LYS A 168 17.62 -25.32 -8.60
C LYS A 168 18.00 -24.61 -7.31
N ARG A 169 19.30 -24.40 -7.09
CA ARG A 169 19.82 -23.62 -5.95
C ARG A 169 19.30 -22.19 -5.97
N LEU A 170 19.29 -21.55 -7.15
CA LEU A 170 18.74 -20.20 -7.30
C LEU A 170 17.27 -20.14 -6.88
N ARG A 171 16.42 -21.02 -7.41
CA ARG A 171 14.99 -21.07 -7.09
C ARG A 171 14.74 -21.30 -5.60
N SER A 172 15.44 -22.26 -5.01
CA SER A 172 15.32 -22.57 -3.57
C SER A 172 15.73 -21.39 -2.70
N PHE A 173 16.82 -20.70 -3.05
CA PHE A 173 17.28 -19.53 -2.31
C PHE A 173 16.32 -18.34 -2.43
N VAL A 174 15.80 -18.05 -3.62
CA VAL A 174 14.81 -16.98 -3.83
C VAL A 174 13.55 -17.25 -3.00
N ALA A 175 13.02 -18.47 -3.03
CA ALA A 175 11.85 -18.85 -2.24
C ALA A 175 12.10 -18.70 -0.73
N TRP A 176 13.25 -19.20 -0.24
CA TRP A 176 13.65 -19.04 1.15
C TRP A 176 13.78 -17.57 1.54
N LEU A 177 14.45 -16.75 0.72
CA LEU A 177 14.73 -15.36 1.04
C LEU A 177 13.46 -14.51 1.09
N LEU A 178 12.51 -14.72 0.16
CA LEU A 178 11.18 -14.09 0.21
C LEU A 178 10.44 -14.49 1.49
N GLY A 179 10.40 -15.78 1.81
CA GLY A 179 9.71 -16.29 3.01
C GLY A 179 10.35 -15.86 4.33
N ALA A 180 11.68 -15.73 4.38
CA ALA A 180 12.44 -15.29 5.55
C ALA A 180 12.31 -13.78 5.77
N ALA A 181 12.35 -12.98 4.70
CA ALA A 181 12.14 -11.54 4.78
C ALA A 181 10.65 -11.17 4.96
N LYS A 182 9.72 -12.08 4.66
CA LYS A 182 8.28 -11.78 4.50
C LYS A 182 8.05 -10.71 3.43
N GLY A 183 8.79 -10.79 2.34
CA GLY A 183 8.66 -9.89 1.19
C GLY A 183 7.74 -10.47 0.11
N TYR A 184 7.21 -9.59 -0.74
CA TYR A 184 6.22 -9.95 -1.76
C TYR A 184 6.84 -10.36 -3.10
N ALA A 185 7.89 -9.64 -3.54
CA ALA A 185 8.50 -9.87 -4.85
C ALA A 185 10.01 -9.69 -4.83
N VAL A 186 10.67 -10.21 -5.88
CA VAL A 186 12.09 -9.99 -6.16
C VAL A 186 12.28 -8.63 -6.81
N LYS A 187 13.22 -7.83 -6.29
CA LYS A 187 13.65 -6.57 -6.90
C LYS A 187 15.11 -6.65 -7.34
N LEU A 188 15.36 -6.21 -8.56
CA LEU A 188 16.70 -5.95 -9.09
C LEU A 188 16.87 -4.44 -9.25
N VAL A 189 17.96 -3.90 -8.71
CA VAL A 189 18.36 -2.50 -8.89
C VAL A 189 19.81 -2.52 -9.29
N ASN A 190 20.10 -2.04 -10.51
CA ASN A 190 21.44 -2.03 -11.10
C ASN A 190 22.22 -3.35 -10.84
N PRO A 191 21.79 -4.47 -11.44
CA PRO A 191 22.47 -5.75 -11.23
C PRO A 191 23.87 -5.72 -11.87
N GLY A 192 24.92 -6.10 -11.12
CA GLY A 192 26.28 -6.17 -11.64
C GLY A 192 27.35 -6.10 -10.56
#